data_AF-A0A7S2VMI8-F1
#
_entry.id   AF-A0A7S2VMI8-F1
#
_cell.length_a   1.000
_cell.length_b   1.000
_cell.length_c   1.000
_cell.angle_alpha   90.00
_cell.angle_beta   90.00
_cell.angle_gamma   90.00
#
_symmetry.space_group_name_H-M   'P 1'
#
loop_
_entity.id
_entity.type
_entity.pdbx_description
1 polymer ?
#
loop_
_entity_poly.entity_id
_entity_poly.type
_entity_poly.pdbx_seq_one_letter_code
_entity_poly.pdbx_strand_id
1 'polypeptide(L)'
;KGQLQRCARALAGYPDALLVGDFNFDSERNFRPPHDPLENSALHTHLSGFDDVWPLLRPGERGLTFDSEENPYVRGPEQMRYDRVMARLASWEPAEIELVGSAGADGLVDLDRHELSDVLRYLPGGRAPRDGAGAGDARRLFLSDHFGLLARFRPRA
;
A
#
# COMPACT_ATOMS: atom_id res chain seq x y z
N LYS A 1 -9.00 16.39 -1.18
CA LYS A 1 -9.13 17.06 -2.51
C LYS A 1 -8.08 18.16 -2.75
N GLY A 2 -7.86 19.11 -1.84
CA GLY A 2 -6.84 20.16 -2.02
C GLY A 2 -5.40 19.66 -2.18
N GLN A 3 -5.05 18.50 -1.61
CA GLN A 3 -3.72 17.89 -1.76
C GLN A 3 -3.46 17.42 -3.19
N LEU A 4 -4.36 16.64 -3.80
CA LEU A 4 -4.22 16.18 -5.19
C LEU A 4 -4.06 17.34 -6.17
N GLN A 5 -4.82 18.41 -6.00
CA GLN A 5 -4.69 19.59 -6.84
C GLN A 5 -3.30 20.26 -6.70
N ARG A 6 -2.73 20.29 -5.49
CA ARG A 6 -1.38 20.82 -5.26
C ARG A 6 -0.32 19.93 -5.89
N CYS A 7 -0.43 18.61 -5.76
CA CYS A 7 0.43 17.65 -6.42
C CYS A 7 0.38 17.80 -7.95
N ALA A 8 -0.82 17.86 -8.53
CA ALA A 8 -1.02 18.05 -9.97
C ALA A 8 -0.34 19.33 -10.49
N ARG A 9 -0.47 20.44 -9.77
CA ARG A 9 0.20 21.71 -10.13
C ARG A 9 1.72 21.58 -10.05
N ALA A 10 2.25 20.93 -9.02
CA ALA A 10 3.68 20.73 -8.86
C ALA A 10 4.27 19.86 -9.98
N LEU A 11 3.51 18.87 -10.46
CA LEU A 11 3.93 17.94 -11.51
C LEU A 11 3.64 18.44 -12.93
N ALA A 12 2.88 19.53 -13.11
CA ALA A 12 2.35 19.96 -14.40
C ALA A 12 3.42 20.14 -15.48
N GLY A 13 4.59 20.68 -15.13
CA GLY A 13 5.69 20.98 -16.06
C GLY A 13 6.56 19.78 -16.44
N TYR A 14 6.34 18.60 -15.86
CA TYR A 14 7.18 17.42 -16.10
C TYR A 14 6.49 16.43 -17.04
N PRO A 15 7.09 16.11 -18.21
CA PRO A 15 6.50 15.16 -19.15
C PRO A 15 6.52 13.73 -18.62
N ASP A 16 7.53 13.41 -17.81
CA ASP A 16 7.67 12.18 -17.04
C ASP A 16 7.50 12.50 -15.55
N ALA A 17 6.40 12.05 -14.97
CA ALA A 17 6.03 12.35 -13.59
C ALA A 17 5.36 11.15 -12.93
N LEU A 18 5.69 10.94 -11.65
CA LEU A 18 5.05 9.97 -10.79
C LEU A 18 4.41 10.68 -9.59
N LEU A 19 3.22 10.23 -9.20
CA LEU A 19 2.64 10.53 -7.89
C LEU A 19 2.43 9.19 -7.16
N VAL A 20 3.12 9.02 -6.05
CA VAL A 20 3.18 7.74 -5.32
C VAL A 20 2.86 7.92 -3.84
N GLY A 21 2.41 6.83 -3.22
CA GLY A 21 2.16 6.74 -1.78
C GLY A 21 0.70 6.42 -1.47
N ASP A 22 0.33 6.57 -0.21
CA ASP A 22 -1.01 6.32 0.33
C ASP A 22 -1.98 7.47 -0.04
N PHE A 23 -2.99 7.15 -0.84
CA PHE A 23 -4.05 8.09 -1.25
C PHE A 23 -5.21 8.15 -0.24
N ASN A 24 -5.27 7.24 0.72
CA ASN A 24 -6.33 7.06 1.72
C ASN A 24 -7.73 6.78 1.13
N PHE A 25 -7.81 6.43 -0.15
CA PHE A 25 -9.04 5.94 -0.78
C PHE A 25 -8.75 4.82 -1.77
N ASP A 26 -9.63 3.82 -1.73
CA ASP A 26 -9.49 2.60 -2.51
C ASP A 26 -9.88 2.78 -3.98
N SER A 27 -9.44 1.85 -4.82
CA SER A 27 -9.69 1.91 -6.27
C SER A 27 -11.11 1.55 -6.68
N GLU A 28 -11.83 0.82 -5.83
CA GLU A 28 -13.12 0.22 -6.16
C GLU A 28 -14.25 0.75 -5.26
N ARG A 29 -13.97 1.18 -4.03
CA ARG A 29 -14.99 1.64 -3.07
C ARG A 29 -14.48 2.70 -2.07
N ASN A 30 -15.41 3.43 -1.43
CA ASN A 30 -15.07 4.18 -0.21
C ASN A 30 -15.13 3.25 1.00
N PHE A 31 -14.23 3.42 1.98
CA PHE A 31 -14.27 2.64 3.22
C PHE A 31 -15.52 2.93 4.06
N ARG A 32 -15.87 4.22 4.19
CA ARG A 32 -17.05 4.66 4.95
C ARG A 32 -18.22 4.96 4.03
N PRO A 33 -19.46 4.57 4.41
CA PRO A 33 -20.65 5.06 3.75
C PRO A 33 -20.80 6.60 3.88
N PRO A 34 -21.44 7.28 2.91
CA PRO A 34 -21.96 6.71 1.67
C PRO A 34 -20.84 6.35 0.69
N HIS A 35 -21.00 5.23 -0.01
CA HIS A 35 -20.00 4.76 -0.98
C HIS A 35 -19.95 5.61 -2.26
N ASP A 36 -20.95 6.46 -2.48
CA ASP A 36 -21.02 7.37 -3.62
C ASP A 36 -21.10 8.84 -3.21
N PRO A 37 -20.42 9.74 -3.95
CA PRO A 37 -19.51 9.44 -5.05
C PRO A 37 -18.18 8.84 -4.58
N LEU A 38 -17.58 7.93 -5.37
CA LEU A 38 -16.26 7.37 -5.09
C LEU A 38 -15.20 8.47 -5.01
N GLU A 39 -14.38 8.45 -3.95
CA GLU A 39 -13.25 9.39 -3.79
C GLU A 39 -12.23 9.25 -4.93
N ASN A 40 -12.15 8.06 -5.54
CA ASN A 40 -11.35 7.76 -6.72
C ASN A 40 -11.66 8.66 -7.93
N SER A 41 -12.87 9.23 -8.02
CA SER A 41 -13.23 10.22 -9.06
C SER A 41 -12.35 11.48 -9.03
N ALA A 42 -11.74 11.79 -7.87
CA ALA A 42 -10.81 12.90 -7.73
C ALA A 42 -9.52 12.71 -8.54
N LEU A 43 -9.10 11.46 -8.80
CA LEU A 43 -7.93 11.17 -9.65
C LEU A 43 -8.19 11.62 -11.09
N HIS A 44 -9.32 11.23 -11.68
CA HIS A 44 -9.70 11.67 -13.02
C HIS A 44 -9.82 13.19 -13.13
N THR A 45 -10.29 13.84 -12.06
CA THR A 45 -10.48 15.30 -12.03
C THR A 45 -9.15 16.07 -11.97
N HIS A 46 -8.18 15.58 -11.18
CA HIS A 46 -6.98 16.35 -10.85
C HIS A 46 -5.69 15.83 -11.49
N LEU A 47 -5.65 14.54 -11.82
CA LEU A 47 -4.49 13.86 -12.41
C LEU A 47 -4.85 13.33 -13.80
N SER A 48 -5.55 14.15 -14.59
CA SER A 48 -5.85 13.79 -15.98
C SER A 48 -4.54 13.52 -16.74
N GLY A 49 -4.50 12.37 -17.43
CA GLY A 49 -3.30 11.90 -18.13
C GLY A 49 -2.27 11.17 -17.26
N PHE A 50 -2.58 10.88 -15.98
CA PHE A 50 -1.85 9.88 -15.21
C PHE A 50 -2.60 8.55 -15.23
N ASP A 51 -1.89 7.48 -15.55
CA ASP A 51 -2.38 6.11 -15.49
C ASP A 51 -2.06 5.48 -14.13
N ASP A 52 -2.97 4.69 -13.59
CA ASP A 52 -2.72 3.86 -12.41
C ASP A 52 -1.91 2.62 -12.84
N VAL A 53 -0.67 2.50 -12.38
CA VAL A 53 0.27 1.48 -12.87
C VAL A 53 -0.14 0.06 -12.47
N TRP A 54 -0.81 -0.12 -11.32
CA TRP A 54 -1.20 -1.44 -10.87
C TRP A 54 -2.17 -2.15 -11.84
N PRO A 55 -3.38 -1.61 -12.12
CA PRO A 55 -4.30 -2.27 -13.04
C PRO A 55 -3.78 -2.33 -14.48
N LEU A 56 -2.84 -1.47 -14.86
CA LEU A 56 -2.18 -1.52 -16.17
C LEU A 56 -1.32 -2.79 -16.32
N LEU A 57 -0.56 -3.16 -15.30
CA LEU A 57 0.38 -4.29 -15.33
C LEU A 57 -0.18 -5.58 -14.70
N ARG A 58 -1.22 -5.47 -13.86
CA ARG A 58 -1.87 -6.57 -13.12
C ARG A 58 -3.39 -6.54 -13.30
N PRO A 59 -3.89 -6.64 -14.55
CA PRO A 59 -5.33 -6.55 -14.80
C PRO A 59 -6.09 -7.66 -14.07
N GLY A 60 -7.12 -7.28 -13.32
CA GLY A 60 -7.95 -8.20 -12.54
C GLY A 60 -7.42 -8.55 -11.14
N GLU A 61 -6.21 -8.14 -10.79
CA GLU A 61 -5.69 -8.28 -9.43
C GLU A 61 -6.01 -7.02 -8.60
N ARG A 62 -6.62 -7.18 -7.42
CA ARG A 62 -7.03 -6.04 -6.57
C ARG A 62 -5.87 -5.21 -6.03
N GLY A 63 -4.71 -5.83 -5.78
CA GLY A 63 -3.51 -5.16 -5.29
C GLY A 63 -3.67 -4.54 -3.90
N LEU A 64 -4.25 -5.28 -2.96
CA LEU A 64 -4.52 -4.78 -1.61
C LEU A 64 -3.22 -4.42 -0.91
N THR A 65 -3.04 -3.13 -0.62
CA THR A 65 -1.91 -2.61 0.14
C THR A 65 -2.25 -2.47 1.62
N PHE A 66 -3.52 -2.58 1.97
CA PHE A 66 -4.02 -2.64 3.33
C PHE A 66 -5.01 -3.81 3.43
N ASP A 67 -4.58 -4.94 3.99
CA ASP A 67 -5.34 -6.18 3.97
C ASP A 67 -5.42 -6.82 5.36
N SER A 68 -6.60 -6.74 5.98
CA SER A 68 -6.87 -7.32 7.29
C SER A 68 -6.87 -8.84 7.35
N GLU A 69 -6.97 -9.53 6.21
CA GLU A 69 -6.92 -11.00 6.19
C GLU A 69 -5.48 -11.52 6.27
N GLU A 70 -4.52 -10.76 5.73
CA GLU A 70 -3.10 -11.14 5.66
C GLU A 70 -2.23 -10.42 6.70
N ASN A 71 -2.47 -9.13 6.94
CA ASN A 71 -1.66 -8.32 7.85
C ASN A 71 -2.31 -8.24 9.25
N PRO A 72 -1.68 -8.84 10.28
CA PRO A 72 -2.25 -8.84 11.62
C PRO A 72 -2.25 -7.45 12.25
N TYR A 73 -1.60 -6.43 11.71
CA TYR A 73 -1.58 -5.09 12.32
C TYR A 73 -2.80 -4.25 11.95
N VAL A 74 -3.52 -4.65 10.90
CA VAL A 74 -4.76 -4.01 10.47
C VAL A 74 -5.89 -4.38 11.43
N ARG A 75 -6.66 -3.38 11.87
CA ARG A 75 -7.77 -3.58 12.82
C ARG A 75 -9.12 -3.56 12.11
N GLY A 76 -9.89 -4.63 12.29
CA GLY A 76 -11.22 -4.76 11.68
C GLY A 76 -11.15 -5.26 10.23
N PRO A 77 -12.30 -5.55 9.60
CA PRO A 77 -12.35 -6.11 8.26
C PRO A 77 -12.17 -5.00 7.21
N GLU A 78 -10.91 -4.68 6.91
CA GLU A 78 -10.52 -3.64 5.96
C GLU A 78 -9.54 -4.18 4.92
N GLN A 79 -9.96 -4.11 3.65
CA GLN A 79 -9.23 -4.66 2.51
C GLN A 79 -9.29 -3.65 1.36
N MET A 80 -8.23 -2.86 1.24
CA MET A 80 -8.16 -1.67 0.39
C MET A 80 -6.81 -1.55 -0.32
N ARG A 81 -6.82 -0.92 -1.50
CA ARG A 81 -5.63 -0.46 -2.21
C ARG A 81 -5.48 1.05 -2.05
N TYR A 82 -4.86 1.44 -0.95
CA TYR A 82 -4.61 2.83 -0.60
C TYR A 82 -3.36 3.38 -1.27
N ASP A 83 -2.25 2.66 -1.17
CA ASP A 83 -1.02 2.99 -1.87
C ASP A 83 -1.13 2.80 -3.37
N ARG A 84 -0.70 3.80 -4.14
CA ARG A 84 -0.71 3.76 -5.61
C ARG A 84 0.55 4.31 -6.21
N VAL A 85 0.74 3.94 -7.47
CA VAL A 85 1.73 4.54 -8.37
C VAL A 85 0.96 5.09 -9.56
N MET A 86 0.73 6.40 -9.57
CA MET A 86 0.11 7.11 -10.69
C MET A 86 1.22 7.65 -11.58
N ALA A 87 1.16 7.40 -12.89
CA ALA A 87 2.25 7.71 -13.81
C ALA A 87 1.77 8.46 -15.05
N ARG A 88 2.46 9.54 -15.40
CA ARG A 88 2.39 10.19 -16.72
C ARG A 88 3.78 10.14 -17.32
N LEU A 89 3.98 9.35 -18.37
CA LEU A 89 5.31 9.05 -18.89
C LEU A 89 5.37 9.21 -20.41
N ALA A 90 6.19 10.16 -20.85
CA ALA A 90 6.48 10.43 -22.25
C ALA A 90 7.70 9.64 -22.75
N SER A 91 8.75 9.52 -21.92
CA SER A 91 10.03 8.91 -22.27
C SER A 91 10.20 7.51 -21.68
N TRP A 92 9.34 7.14 -20.72
CA TRP A 92 9.38 5.85 -20.02
C TRP A 92 8.07 5.10 -20.17
N GLU A 93 8.10 3.82 -19.87
CA GLU A 93 6.91 3.00 -19.70
C GLU A 93 7.03 2.10 -18.46
N PRO A 94 5.89 1.79 -17.79
CA PRO A 94 5.88 0.81 -16.72
C PRO A 94 6.24 -0.57 -17.25
N ALA A 95 7.17 -1.25 -16.59
CA ALA A 95 7.65 -2.58 -16.98
C ALA A 95 7.15 -3.66 -16.01
N GLU A 96 7.24 -3.39 -14.71
CA GLU A 96 6.87 -4.35 -13.67
C GLU A 96 6.27 -3.63 -12.46
N ILE A 97 5.37 -4.31 -11.76
CA ILE A 97 4.91 -3.92 -10.43
C ILE A 97 4.63 -5.16 -9.59
N GLU A 98 5.01 -5.10 -8.32
CA GLU A 98 4.79 -6.16 -7.34
C GLU A 98 4.47 -5.60 -5.95
N LEU A 99 3.68 -6.37 -5.19
CA LEU A 99 3.39 -6.12 -3.79
C LEU A 99 4.55 -6.68 -2.94
N VAL A 100 5.11 -5.86 -2.07
CA VAL A 100 6.25 -6.23 -1.22
C VAL A 100 5.91 -6.09 0.26
N GLY A 101 6.55 -6.89 1.11
CA GLY A 101 6.25 -6.91 2.54
C GLY A 101 4.93 -7.60 2.90
N SER A 102 4.27 -8.26 1.95
CA SER A 102 3.11 -9.14 2.18
C SER A 102 3.50 -10.50 2.77
N ALA A 103 4.77 -10.89 2.63
CA ALA A 103 5.34 -11.98 3.41
C ALA A 103 5.84 -11.42 4.74
N GLY A 104 5.36 -11.99 5.85
CA GLY A 104 5.92 -11.72 7.16
C GLY A 104 7.42 -12.02 7.17
N ALA A 105 8.19 -11.13 7.80
CA ALA A 105 9.62 -11.25 7.87
C ALA A 105 10.03 -12.21 8.99
N ASP A 106 10.87 -13.20 8.64
CA ASP A 106 11.53 -14.07 9.61
C ASP A 106 12.86 -13.43 10.04
N GLY A 107 13.07 -13.32 11.37
CA GLY A 107 14.39 -13.01 11.94
C GLY A 107 15.00 -11.65 11.57
N LEU A 108 14.19 -10.70 11.09
CA LEU A 108 14.72 -9.48 10.45
C LEU A 108 15.23 -8.42 11.43
N VAL A 109 14.93 -8.57 12.72
CA VAL A 109 15.46 -7.67 13.74
C VAL A 109 15.68 -8.45 15.04
N ASP A 110 16.93 -8.50 15.52
CA ASP A 110 17.23 -8.73 16.93
C ASP A 110 16.76 -7.51 17.70
N LEU A 111 15.43 -7.42 17.89
CA LEU A 111 14.83 -6.36 18.70
C LEU A 111 15.39 -6.49 20.12
N ASP A 112 15.84 -5.38 20.68
CA ASP A 112 16.15 -5.38 22.10
C ASP A 112 14.89 -5.61 22.94
N ARG A 113 15.05 -5.83 24.25
CA ARG A 113 13.90 -6.12 25.13
C ARG A 113 12.86 -4.99 25.17
N HIS A 114 13.26 -3.74 24.99
CA HIS A 114 12.34 -2.60 24.94
C HIS A 114 11.60 -2.56 23.61
N GLU A 115 12.31 -2.68 22.49
CA GLU A 115 11.72 -2.69 21.15
C GLU A 115 10.74 -3.86 20.99
N LEU A 116 11.10 -5.05 21.49
CA LEU A 116 10.20 -6.20 21.52
C LEU A 116 8.97 -5.93 22.39
N SER A 117 9.14 -5.34 23.58
CA SER A 117 8.01 -5.01 24.46
C SER A 117 7.07 -3.99 23.84
N ASP A 118 7.59 -3.02 23.10
CA ASP A 118 6.78 -2.02 22.41
C ASP A 118 6.04 -2.67 21.23
N VAL A 119 6.72 -3.45 20.37
CA VAL A 119 6.07 -4.20 19.28
C VAL A 119 4.93 -5.08 19.81
N LEU A 120 5.18 -5.84 20.90
CA LEU A 120 4.17 -6.70 21.51
C LEU A 120 2.98 -5.93 22.11
N ARG A 121 3.15 -4.66 22.48
CA ARG A 121 2.06 -3.80 22.95
C ARG A 121 1.12 -3.40 21.81
N TYR A 122 1.64 -3.29 20.59
CA TYR A 122 0.88 -2.86 19.42
C TYR A 122 0.31 -4.01 18.57
N LEU A 123 0.78 -5.25 18.77
CA LEU A 123 0.13 -6.43 18.20
C LEU A 123 -1.32 -6.54 18.70
N PRO A 124 -2.33 -6.56 17.81
CA PRO A 124 -3.70 -6.69 18.25
C PRO A 124 -3.93 -8.07 18.86
N GLY A 125 -4.45 -8.07 20.08
CA GLY A 125 -4.94 -9.28 20.74
C GLY A 125 -4.36 -9.58 22.10
N GLY A 126 -3.34 -8.88 22.61
CA GLY A 126 -2.89 -8.97 24.01
C GLY A 126 -2.72 -10.40 24.57
N ARG A 127 -2.54 -11.40 23.70
CA ARG A 127 -2.41 -12.79 24.10
C ARG A 127 -0.93 -13.03 24.30
N ALA A 128 -0.55 -13.13 25.57
CA ALA A 128 0.64 -13.86 25.94
C ALA A 128 0.66 -15.20 25.17
N PRO A 129 1.83 -15.66 24.70
CA PRO A 129 1.92 -16.95 24.05
C PRO A 129 1.28 -17.98 24.97
N ARG A 130 0.36 -18.80 24.43
CA ARG A 130 -0.10 -19.97 25.18
C ARG A 130 1.13 -20.83 25.43
N ASP A 131 1.45 -21.04 26.70
CA ASP A 131 2.49 -21.98 27.11
C ASP A 131 2.23 -23.31 26.37
N GLY A 132 3.14 -23.69 25.47
CA GLY A 132 3.06 -24.94 24.71
C GLY A 132 3.19 -24.85 23.19
N ALA A 133 3.26 -23.67 22.58
CA ALA A 133 3.69 -23.58 21.18
C ALA A 133 5.22 -23.74 21.13
N GLY A 134 5.69 -24.85 20.54
CA GLY A 134 7.11 -25.11 20.35
C GLY A 134 7.82 -23.94 19.68
N ALA A 135 9.12 -23.80 19.97
CA ALA A 135 10.01 -22.70 19.58
C ALA A 135 10.23 -22.51 18.05
N GLY A 136 9.28 -22.94 17.20
CA GLY A 136 9.37 -22.90 15.74
C GLY A 136 8.32 -22.04 15.04
N ASP A 137 7.33 -21.49 15.74
CA ASP A 137 6.38 -20.54 15.13
C ASP A 137 6.90 -19.12 15.35
N ALA A 138 7.93 -18.75 14.56
CA ALA A 138 8.46 -17.41 14.54
C ALA A 138 7.30 -16.44 14.30
N ARG A 139 7.04 -15.57 15.28
CA ARG A 139 6.04 -14.52 15.15
C ARG A 139 6.39 -13.70 13.91
N ARG A 140 5.66 -13.91 12.82
CA ARG A 140 5.85 -13.17 11.57
C ARG A 140 5.71 -11.69 11.87
N LEU A 141 6.81 -10.97 11.75
CA LEU A 141 6.82 -9.52 11.91
C LEU A 141 6.55 -8.90 10.54
N PHE A 142 5.52 -8.09 10.44
CA PHE A 142 5.34 -7.21 9.30
C PHE A 142 6.09 -5.90 9.56
N LEU A 143 6.59 -5.26 8.51
CA LEU A 143 7.31 -3.99 8.62
C LEU A 143 6.37 -2.78 8.79
N SER A 144 5.12 -2.94 8.39
CA SER A 144 4.07 -1.92 8.39
C SER A 144 2.70 -2.62 8.38
N ASP A 145 1.64 -1.91 8.75
CA ASP A 145 0.25 -2.32 8.51
C ASP A 145 -0.16 -2.18 7.03
N HIS A 146 0.65 -1.47 6.24
CA HIS A 146 0.58 -1.45 4.78
C HIS A 146 1.64 -2.37 4.15
N PHE A 147 1.28 -2.99 3.03
CA PHE A 147 2.22 -3.60 2.10
C PHE A 147 2.72 -2.56 1.10
N GLY A 148 3.99 -2.66 0.70
CA GLY A 148 4.61 -1.73 -0.23
C GLY A 148 4.34 -2.09 -1.70
N LEU A 149 4.55 -1.12 -2.59
CA LEU A 149 4.55 -1.32 -4.03
C LEU A 149 5.97 -1.08 -4.58
N LEU A 150 6.50 -2.07 -5.29
CA LEU A 150 7.75 -1.95 -6.04
C LEU A 150 7.44 -1.91 -7.53
N ALA A 151 7.60 -0.74 -8.14
CA ALA A 151 7.39 -0.54 -9.58
C ALA A 151 8.74 -0.31 -10.29
N ARG A 152 8.91 -0.95 -11.46
CA ARG A 152 10.07 -0.76 -12.35
C ARG A 152 9.62 -0.14 -13.66
N PHE A 153 10.41 0.79 -14.16
CA PHE A 153 10.16 1.52 -15.41
C PHE A 153 11.35 1.35 -16.34
N ARG A 154 11.08 1.35 -17.65
CA ARG A 154 12.11 1.28 -18.69
C ARG A 154 11.94 2.40 -19.71
N PRO A 155 13.01 2.83 -20.41
CA PRO A 155 12.87 3.80 -21.48
C PRO A 155 11.96 3.27 -22.59
N ARG A 156 11.16 4.15 -23.19
CA ARG A 156 10.44 3.82 -24.43
C ARG A 156 11.45 3.71 -25.57
N ALA A 157 11.25 2.70 -26.40
CA ALA A 157 12.03 2.49 -27.63
C ALA A 157 11.67 3.52 -28.71
#